data_AF-A0A9E6F6F8-F1
#
_entry.id   AF-A0A9E6F6F8-F1
#
_cell.length_a   1.000
_cell.length_b   1.000
_cell.length_c   1.000
_cell.angle_alpha   90.00
_cell.angle_beta   90.00
_cell.angle_gamma   90.00
#
_symmetry.space_group_name_H-M   'P 1'
#
loop_
_entity.id
_entity.type
_entity.pdbx_description
1 polymer ?
#
loop_
_entity_poly.entity_id
_entity_poly.type
_entity_poly.pdbx_seq_one_letter_code
_entity_poly.pdbx_strand_id
1 'polypeptide(L)'
;MIKLSKKGFTLIEVLLSITIFAIISIGFLSMFSTVFINMYQSKAITEGAFLAQEQIEQSIVDVKTTLETGGTPTGFTTRTITLFSGTNARSVLVYDVTQTTTVGQSLQTFVSAVRPPVLLTPVITSGVTIAVSSNSVVQTYPNIAMPSLSVDLSTDLVVNNPGLLIRYVYYWYISKSNQYIPTSPPVFPDEYEIITDHTSHLISTVPSTYAGRFLKLVVIPVGEKAQMGTAVQSNDLYISPFPVNTGSLIHVDASYINPADTTTQVRIVTAGTSIKYYVKNWTDLDSTAANLIQATTANQPILYNFTLGTEENTQYVQGITGIAGTATSLMASTPSMGSKTNLSVYFAAKFDDDYPVSTTLFQSRAVTTTGNRWELKTDNNGDLVLVRYTNSANTTSFSVTCTNASFKGSVWNVFKLSIFQDTLDIDINGSNACTLPITTTATLQLTEFKVNFDYNFTLGELIIYDAKHLSSSAESIAITQYLHDKFQP
;
A
#
# COMPACT_ATOMS: atom_id res chain seq x y z
N MET A 1 84.70 73.47 18.89
CA MET A 1 85.77 72.47 18.62
C MET A 1 86.36 72.05 19.96
N ILE A 2 85.81 71.02 20.61
CA ILE A 2 86.27 70.56 21.93
C ILE A 2 87.32 69.47 21.69
N LYS A 3 88.58 69.78 21.99
CA LYS A 3 89.71 68.83 21.97
C LYS A 3 89.49 67.79 23.08
N LEU A 4 89.21 66.55 22.70
CA LEU A 4 89.28 65.40 23.60
C LEU A 4 90.74 65.19 24.04
N SER A 5 90.99 65.38 25.33
CA SER A 5 92.25 65.04 25.98
C SER A 5 92.43 63.52 25.98
N LYS A 6 93.39 63.02 25.20
CA LYS A 6 93.79 61.61 25.23
C LYS A 6 94.71 61.38 26.44
N LYS A 7 94.13 61.04 27.60
CA LYS A 7 94.88 60.36 28.67
C LYS A 7 95.16 58.93 28.18
N GLY A 8 96.43 58.58 28.02
CA GLY A 8 96.82 57.20 27.71
C GLY A 8 96.42 56.28 28.86
N PHE A 9 95.86 55.11 28.52
CA PHE A 9 95.55 54.07 29.50
C PHE A 9 96.82 53.64 30.24
N THR A 10 96.71 53.46 31.55
CA THR A 10 97.82 52.90 32.33
C THR A 10 97.93 51.40 32.06
N LEU A 11 99.15 50.86 32.05
CA LEU A 11 99.40 49.44 31.75
C LEU A 11 98.54 48.50 32.62
N ILE A 12 98.30 48.87 33.87
CA ILE A 12 97.49 48.11 34.82
C ILE A 12 96.02 48.02 34.41
N GLU A 13 95.43 49.10 33.86
CA GLU A 13 94.03 49.12 33.41
C GLU A 13 93.82 48.23 32.18
N VAL A 14 94.81 48.19 31.27
CA VAL A 14 94.77 47.31 30.10
C VAL A 14 94.86 45.84 30.55
N LEU A 15 95.76 45.52 31.48
CA LEU A 15 95.95 44.16 32.00
C LEU A 15 94.72 43.67 32.77
N LEU A 16 94.12 44.53 33.60
CA LEU A 16 92.89 44.23 34.34
C LEU A 16 91.70 44.01 33.41
N SER A 17 91.58 44.84 32.37
CA SER A 17 90.51 44.71 31.36
C SER A 17 90.61 43.42 30.57
N ILE A 18 91.82 43.03 30.13
CA ILE A 18 92.06 41.75 29.43
C ILE A 18 91.74 40.57 30.35
N THR A 19 92.10 40.66 31.63
CA THR A 19 91.84 39.59 32.61
C THR A 19 90.34 39.41 32.87
N ILE A 20 89.61 40.51 33.07
CA ILE A 20 88.14 40.47 33.24
C ILE A 20 87.48 39.93 31.97
N PHE A 21 87.94 40.36 30.79
CA PHE A 21 87.42 39.88 29.51
C PHE A 21 87.66 38.37 29.32
N ALA A 22 88.82 37.86 29.75
CA ALA A 22 89.14 36.43 29.70
C ALA A 22 88.23 35.61 30.63
N ILE A 23 88.00 36.07 31.86
CA ILE A 23 87.10 35.41 32.82
C ILE A 23 85.66 35.37 32.30
N ILE A 24 85.17 36.50 31.79
CA ILE A 24 83.83 36.58 31.19
C ILE A 24 83.73 35.67 29.97
N SER A 25 84.74 35.64 29.10
CA SER A 25 84.75 34.81 27.90
C SER A 25 84.70 33.32 28.23
N ILE A 26 85.44 32.86 29.25
CA ILE A 26 85.41 31.46 29.71
C ILE A 26 84.03 31.09 30.25
N GLY A 27 83.42 31.97 31.06
CA GLY A 27 82.05 31.76 31.56
C GLY A 27 81.03 31.67 30.43
N PHE A 28 81.14 32.54 29.42
CA PHE A 28 80.25 32.57 28.27
C PHE A 28 80.39 31.34 27.38
N LEU A 29 81.63 30.88 27.12
CA LEU A 29 81.92 29.66 26.36
C LEU A 29 81.36 28.41 27.06
N SER A 30 81.50 28.32 28.38
CA SER A 30 80.96 27.20 29.17
C SER A 30 79.41 27.18 29.14
N MET A 31 78.78 28.34 29.28
CA MET A 31 77.33 28.47 29.18
C MET A 31 76.83 28.11 27.78
N PHE A 32 77.49 28.61 26.73
CA PHE A 32 77.14 28.33 25.34
C PHE A 32 77.28 26.84 25.01
N SER A 33 78.37 26.20 25.47
CA SER A 33 78.57 24.76 25.30
C SER A 33 77.48 23.94 26.00
N THR A 34 77.08 24.33 27.21
CA THR A 34 76.03 23.65 27.97
C THR A 34 74.67 23.79 27.30
N VAL A 35 74.31 25.00 26.85
CA VAL A 35 73.05 25.26 26.12
C VAL A 35 73.04 24.50 24.80
N PHE A 36 74.17 24.45 24.08
CA PHE A 36 74.28 23.71 22.82
C PHE A 36 74.11 22.20 23.02
N ILE A 37 74.77 21.62 24.03
CA ILE A 37 74.63 20.20 24.38
C ILE A 37 73.18 19.88 24.77
N ASN A 38 72.57 20.72 25.62
CA ASN A 38 71.17 20.55 26.02
C ASN A 38 70.23 20.64 24.82
N MET A 39 70.43 21.60 23.91
CA MET A 39 69.61 21.74 22.70
C MET A 39 69.73 20.52 21.79
N TYR A 40 70.93 19.97 21.62
CA TYR A 40 71.15 18.75 20.83
C TYR A 40 70.50 17.52 21.47
N GLN A 41 70.64 17.35 22.79
CA GLN A 41 70.00 16.26 23.52
C GLN A 41 68.48 16.38 23.52
N SER A 42 67.93 17.59 23.73
CA SER A 42 66.50 17.84 23.65
C SER A 42 65.96 17.54 22.25
N LYS A 43 66.67 17.92 21.19
CA LYS A 43 66.30 17.56 19.81
C LYS A 43 66.20 16.03 19.64
N ALA A 44 67.20 15.28 20.10
CA ALA A 44 67.22 13.82 20.00
C ALA A 44 66.08 13.16 20.80
N ILE A 45 65.76 13.69 21.98
CA ILE A 45 64.62 13.24 22.79
C ILE A 45 63.31 13.50 22.05
N THR A 46 63.13 14.71 21.50
CA THR A 46 61.91 15.09 20.79
C THR A 46 61.71 14.27 19.51
N GLU A 47 62.75 14.09 18.69
CA GLU A 47 62.69 13.23 17.50
C GLU A 47 62.37 11.77 17.88
N GLY A 48 63.02 11.25 18.92
CA GLY A 48 62.75 9.90 19.43
C GLY A 48 61.32 9.71 19.95
N ALA A 49 60.75 10.73 20.60
CA ALA A 49 59.38 10.71 21.08
C ALA A 49 58.37 10.73 19.92
N PHE A 50 58.60 11.55 18.88
CA PHE A 50 57.73 11.60 17.71
C PHE A 50 57.73 10.30 16.92
N LEU A 51 58.90 9.69 16.69
CA LEU A 51 58.98 8.40 16.01
C LEU A 51 58.29 7.29 16.80
N ALA A 52 58.47 7.26 18.13
CA ALA A 52 57.78 6.29 18.97
C ALA A 52 56.25 6.51 18.97
N GLN A 53 55.80 7.77 18.93
CA GLN A 53 54.38 8.09 18.80
C GLN A 53 53.80 7.63 17.45
N GLU A 54 54.50 7.89 16.34
CA GLU A 54 54.11 7.44 15.00
C GLU A 54 53.95 5.91 14.95
N GLN A 55 54.92 5.17 15.52
CA GLN A 55 54.86 3.72 15.60
C GLN A 55 53.71 3.20 16.47
N ILE A 56 53.39 3.90 17.57
CA ILE A 56 52.23 3.59 18.41
C ILE A 56 50.93 3.82 17.65
N GLU A 57 50.79 4.94 16.95
CA GLU A 57 49.60 5.25 16.16
C GLU A 57 49.38 4.21 15.07
N GLN A 58 50.44 3.81 14.36
CA GLN A 58 50.38 2.72 13.38
C GLN A 58 49.95 1.40 14.03
N SER A 59 50.55 1.04 15.17
CA SER A 59 50.20 -0.18 15.91
C SER A 59 48.73 -0.16 16.39
N ILE A 60 48.21 1.01 16.80
CA ILE A 60 46.80 1.17 17.16
C ILE A 60 45.90 0.90 15.95
N VAL A 61 46.25 1.43 14.77
CA VAL A 61 45.48 1.23 13.53
C VAL A 61 45.48 -0.25 13.17
N ASP A 62 46.63 -0.92 13.19
CA ASP A 62 46.75 -2.35 12.85
C ASP A 62 45.90 -3.24 13.76
N VAL A 63 45.93 -2.96 15.08
CA VAL A 63 45.08 -3.66 16.06
C VAL A 63 43.60 -3.42 15.78
N LYS A 64 43.19 -2.17 15.52
CA LYS A 64 41.79 -1.83 15.21
C LYS A 64 41.30 -2.52 13.94
N THR A 65 42.05 -2.43 12.84
CA THR A 65 41.68 -3.02 11.55
C THR A 65 41.57 -4.55 11.65
N THR A 66 42.46 -5.20 12.39
CA THR A 66 42.38 -6.65 12.63
C THR A 66 41.12 -7.02 13.43
N LEU A 67 40.78 -6.24 14.46
CA LEU A 67 39.57 -6.47 15.27
C LEU A 67 38.26 -6.24 14.50
N GLU A 68 38.25 -5.23 13.62
CA GLU A 68 37.12 -4.90 12.73
C GLU A 68 36.86 -6.01 11.70
N THR A 69 37.91 -6.62 11.16
CA THR A 69 37.84 -7.69 10.16
C THR A 69 37.58 -9.09 10.73
N GLY A 70 37.44 -9.22 12.06
CA GLY A 70 37.17 -10.52 12.69
C GLY A 70 38.40 -11.30 13.12
N GLY A 71 39.60 -10.77 12.90
CA GLY A 71 40.85 -11.40 13.30
C GLY A 71 41.22 -11.15 14.76
N THR A 72 42.21 -11.91 15.23
CA THR A 72 42.86 -11.69 16.53
C THR A 72 44.21 -11.01 16.29
N PRO A 73 44.43 -9.77 16.79
CA PRO A 73 45.73 -9.12 16.73
C PRO A 73 46.84 -10.01 17.34
N THR A 74 47.88 -10.28 16.56
CA THR A 74 49.05 -11.07 17.00
C THR A 74 50.22 -10.16 17.33
N GLY A 75 51.07 -10.55 18.30
CA GLY A 75 52.27 -9.79 18.66
C GLY A 75 52.07 -8.74 19.78
N PHE A 76 50.87 -8.67 20.37
CA PHE A 76 50.55 -7.79 21.49
C PHE A 76 50.19 -8.60 22.73
N THR A 77 50.62 -8.14 23.90
CA THR A 77 50.18 -8.70 25.18
C THR A 77 48.76 -8.22 25.51
N THR A 78 47.88 -9.13 25.90
CA THR A 78 46.51 -8.79 26.31
C THR A 78 46.40 -8.64 27.82
N ARG A 79 45.61 -7.67 28.28
CA ARG A 79 45.29 -7.46 29.70
C ARG A 79 43.79 -7.23 29.86
N THR A 80 43.20 -7.73 30.95
CA THR A 80 41.83 -7.36 31.32
C THR A 80 41.87 -6.21 32.31
N ILE A 81 41.21 -5.09 31.97
CA ILE A 81 41.06 -3.92 32.83
C ILE A 81 39.60 -3.84 33.27
N THR A 82 39.36 -3.74 34.58
CA THR A 82 38.02 -3.47 35.11
C THR A 82 37.77 -1.98 35.08
N LEU A 83 36.84 -1.56 34.23
CA LEU A 83 36.28 -0.21 34.20
C LEU A 83 35.20 -0.08 35.28
N PHE A 84 35.17 1.07 35.93
CA PHE A 84 34.24 1.40 37.02
C PHE A 84 34.38 0.51 38.27
N SER A 85 33.66 0.86 39.33
CA SER A 85 33.61 0.11 40.59
C SER A 85 32.16 -0.16 41.02
N GLY A 86 31.96 -1.14 41.91
CA GLY A 86 30.64 -1.50 42.43
C GLY A 86 29.77 -2.28 41.42
N THR A 87 28.45 -2.08 41.48
CA THR A 87 27.44 -2.83 40.72
C THR A 87 27.56 -2.67 39.19
N ASN A 88 28.26 -1.63 38.74
CA ASN A 88 28.47 -1.32 37.32
C ASN A 88 29.89 -1.67 36.83
N ALA A 89 30.67 -2.45 37.60
CA ALA A 89 31.97 -2.92 37.16
C ALA A 89 31.86 -3.67 35.81
N ARG A 90 32.74 -3.32 34.86
CA ARG A 90 32.81 -3.94 33.52
C ARG A 90 34.26 -4.30 33.22
N SER A 91 34.55 -5.58 33.04
CA SER A 91 35.87 -6.04 32.62
C SER A 91 36.02 -5.95 31.10
N VAL A 92 37.05 -5.26 30.64
CA VAL A 92 37.36 -5.02 29.24
C VAL A 92 38.72 -5.61 28.91
N LEU A 93 38.76 -6.49 27.91
CA LEU A 93 40.00 -6.99 27.35
C LEU A 93 40.64 -5.88 26.50
N VAL A 94 41.91 -5.57 26.75
CA VAL A 94 42.71 -4.60 26.00
C VAL A 94 43.98 -5.23 25.47
N TYR A 95 44.47 -4.72 24.33
CA TYR A 95 45.78 -5.00 23.78
C TYR A 95 46.75 -3.91 24.23
N ASP A 96 47.87 -4.32 24.80
CA ASP A 96 48.95 -3.46 25.26
C ASP A 96 49.85 -3.10 24.08
N VAL A 97 49.89 -1.81 23.74
CA VAL A 97 50.73 -1.26 22.68
C VAL A 97 51.80 -0.41 23.36
N THR A 98 53.01 -0.96 23.43
CA THR A 98 54.16 -0.30 24.05
C THR A 98 55.26 -0.08 23.02
N GLN A 99 55.83 1.13 22.95
CA GLN A 99 57.01 1.44 22.15
C GLN A 99 58.08 2.16 22.97
N THR A 100 59.33 1.78 22.79
CA THR A 100 60.47 2.37 23.49
C THR A 100 61.11 3.44 22.63
N THR A 101 61.19 4.66 23.16
CA THR A 101 61.92 5.78 22.54
C THR A 101 63.42 5.48 22.45
N THR A 102 64.12 6.19 21.58
CA THR A 102 65.59 6.11 21.42
C THR A 102 66.38 6.44 22.68
N VAL A 103 65.74 7.06 23.69
CA VAL A 103 66.33 7.44 24.98
C VAL A 103 65.92 6.47 26.11
N GLY A 104 65.31 5.34 25.76
CA GLY A 104 64.98 4.27 26.70
C GLY A 104 63.69 4.46 27.50
N GLN A 105 62.92 5.52 27.26
CA GLN A 105 61.59 5.70 27.86
C GLN A 105 60.54 4.97 27.03
N SER A 106 59.58 4.31 27.67
CA SER A 106 58.48 3.61 26.98
C SER A 106 57.20 4.44 26.98
N LEU A 107 56.59 4.58 25.80
CA LEU A 107 55.22 5.04 25.63
C LEU A 107 54.31 3.81 25.63
N GLN A 108 53.23 3.84 26.40
CA GLN A 108 52.28 2.73 26.54
C GLN A 108 50.85 3.23 26.31
N THR A 109 50.07 2.48 25.54
CA THR A 109 48.64 2.71 25.33
C THR A 109 47.87 1.40 25.27
N PHE A 110 46.56 1.48 25.46
CA PHE A 110 45.67 0.32 25.48
C PHE A 110 44.61 0.45 24.39
N VAL A 111 44.48 -0.58 23.56
CA VAL A 111 43.43 -0.66 22.54
C VAL A 111 42.39 -1.70 22.97
N SER A 112 41.15 -1.26 23.16
CA SER A 112 40.06 -2.15 23.60
C SER A 112 39.68 -3.16 22.52
N ALA A 113 39.46 -4.42 22.94
CA ALA A 113 38.87 -5.47 22.11
C ALA A 113 37.35 -5.31 21.92
N VAL A 114 36.72 -4.36 22.64
CA VAL A 114 35.26 -4.19 22.63
C VAL A 114 34.84 -3.48 21.36
N ARG A 115 34.19 -4.23 20.48
CA ARG A 115 33.41 -3.70 19.37
C ARG A 115 32.31 -2.79 19.91
N PRO A 116 31.94 -1.70 19.21
CA PRO A 116 30.66 -1.05 19.48
C PRO A 116 29.58 -2.14 19.50
N PRO A 117 28.72 -2.19 20.53
CA PRO A 117 27.65 -3.18 20.57
C PRO A 117 26.81 -3.03 19.29
N VAL A 118 26.42 -4.15 18.70
CA VAL A 118 25.44 -4.13 17.61
C VAL A 118 24.20 -3.47 18.17
N LEU A 119 23.88 -2.32 17.61
CA LEU A 119 22.68 -1.59 17.98
C LEU A 119 21.50 -2.46 17.55
N LEU A 120 20.70 -2.82 18.55
CA LEU A 120 19.51 -3.62 18.33
C LEU A 120 18.43 -2.70 17.76
N THR A 121 17.84 -3.11 16.64
CA THR A 121 16.70 -2.41 16.05
C THR A 121 15.40 -3.06 16.53
N PRO A 122 14.37 -2.27 16.86
CA PRO A 122 13.04 -2.81 17.08
C PRO A 122 12.55 -3.53 15.82
N VAL A 123 11.86 -4.66 16.01
CA VAL A 123 11.21 -5.40 14.92
C VAL A 123 9.72 -5.44 15.21
N ILE A 124 8.91 -5.01 14.25
CA ILE A 124 7.45 -5.13 14.31
C ILE A 124 7.11 -6.62 14.20
N THR A 125 6.39 -7.14 15.20
CA THR A 125 5.95 -8.53 15.28
C THR A 125 4.45 -8.68 15.05
N SER A 126 3.67 -7.61 15.21
CA SER A 126 2.29 -7.56 14.74
C SER A 126 2.27 -7.46 13.21
N GLY A 127 1.31 -8.11 12.54
CA GLY A 127 1.04 -7.76 11.14
C GLY A 127 0.71 -6.27 11.01
N VAL A 128 1.11 -5.64 9.91
CA VAL A 128 0.61 -4.30 9.56
C VAL A 128 -0.67 -4.50 8.77
N THR A 129 -1.74 -3.87 9.19
CA THR A 129 -3.03 -3.95 8.49
C THR A 129 -3.65 -2.57 8.49
N ILE A 130 -4.13 -2.16 7.32
CA ILE A 130 -4.84 -0.91 7.12
C ILE A 130 -6.30 -1.21 6.85
N ALA A 131 -7.16 -0.36 7.39
CA ALA A 131 -8.59 -0.44 7.20
C ALA A 131 -9.14 0.93 6.83
N VAL A 132 -10.20 0.92 6.04
CA VAL A 132 -10.93 2.14 5.69
C VAL A 132 -12.09 2.29 6.64
N SER A 133 -12.29 3.50 7.13
CA SER A 133 -13.47 3.83 7.92
C SER A 133 -14.27 4.96 7.27
N SER A 134 -15.58 4.87 7.41
CA SER A 134 -16.54 5.90 7.04
C SER A 134 -17.46 6.12 8.23
N ASN A 135 -17.54 7.35 8.72
CA ASN A 135 -18.27 7.70 9.94
C ASN A 135 -17.95 6.76 11.12
N SER A 136 -16.67 6.44 11.32
CA SER A 136 -16.15 5.55 12.37
C SER A 136 -16.54 4.06 12.24
N VAL A 137 -17.08 3.65 11.09
CA VAL A 137 -17.38 2.24 10.79
C VAL A 137 -16.37 1.72 9.77
N VAL A 138 -15.71 0.61 10.11
CA VAL A 138 -14.78 -0.07 9.20
C VAL A 138 -15.53 -0.64 7.99
N GLN A 139 -15.04 -0.36 6.80
CA GLN A 139 -15.64 -0.73 5.54
C GLN A 139 -14.87 -1.89 4.90
N THR A 140 -15.59 -2.95 4.52
CA THR A 140 -15.01 -4.08 3.77
C THR A 140 -14.80 -3.73 2.31
N TYR A 141 -15.73 -2.98 1.72
CA TYR A 141 -15.71 -2.57 0.31
C TYR A 141 -15.84 -1.04 0.20
N PRO A 142 -14.77 -0.30 0.51
CA PRO A 142 -14.83 1.16 0.50
C PRO A 142 -15.01 1.67 -0.94
N ASN A 143 -15.88 2.67 -1.10
CA ASN A 143 -16.02 3.44 -2.33
C ASN A 143 -15.76 4.92 -2.12
N ILE A 144 -15.32 5.59 -3.17
CA ILE A 144 -14.89 6.98 -3.11
C ILE A 144 -16.02 7.96 -2.77
N ALA A 145 -17.27 7.58 -3.03
CA ALA A 145 -18.44 8.39 -2.73
C ALA A 145 -18.90 8.30 -1.26
N MET A 146 -18.28 7.45 -0.44
CA MET A 146 -18.60 7.36 0.98
C MET A 146 -18.20 8.65 1.72
N PRO A 147 -19.08 9.19 2.58
CA PRO A 147 -18.76 10.40 3.35
C PRO A 147 -17.68 10.13 4.40
N SER A 148 -16.82 11.12 4.65
CA SER A 148 -15.79 11.07 5.70
C SER A 148 -14.85 9.87 5.59
N LEU A 149 -14.49 9.46 4.37
CA LEU A 149 -13.62 8.33 4.12
C LEU A 149 -12.21 8.60 4.66
N SER A 150 -11.74 7.73 5.56
CA SER A 150 -10.39 7.77 6.11
C SER A 150 -9.74 6.40 6.10
N VAL A 151 -8.41 6.36 6.03
CA VAL A 151 -7.64 5.10 6.09
C VAL A 151 -6.68 5.17 7.25
N ASP A 152 -6.71 4.17 8.12
CA ASP A 152 -5.86 4.09 9.29
C ASP A 152 -5.30 2.68 9.46
N LEU A 153 -4.28 2.54 10.30
CA LEU A 153 -3.91 1.27 10.90
C LEU A 153 -5.12 0.69 11.64
N SER A 154 -5.44 -0.58 11.36
CA SER A 154 -6.58 -1.25 11.98
C SER A 154 -6.29 -1.69 13.42
N THR A 155 -5.01 -1.83 13.78
CA THR A 155 -4.56 -2.36 15.07
C THR A 155 -3.26 -1.71 15.50
N ASP A 156 -3.05 -1.62 16.81
CA ASP A 156 -1.79 -1.16 17.38
C ASP A 156 -0.62 -2.07 16.98
N LEU A 157 0.52 -1.44 16.71
CA LEU A 157 1.75 -2.15 16.35
C LEU A 157 2.48 -2.65 17.58
N VAL A 158 2.85 -3.94 17.56
CA VAL A 158 3.64 -4.60 18.60
C VAL A 158 5.07 -4.80 18.10
N VAL A 159 6.05 -4.50 18.95
CA VAL A 159 7.47 -4.71 18.68
C VAL A 159 8.11 -5.63 19.72
N ASN A 160 9.11 -6.40 19.32
CA ASN A 160 9.80 -7.36 20.21
C ASN A 160 10.65 -6.70 21.31
N ASN A 161 11.03 -5.44 21.15
CA ASN A 161 11.83 -4.67 22.12
C ASN A 161 11.30 -3.23 22.21
N PRO A 162 10.14 -3.00 22.86
CA PRO A 162 9.50 -1.68 22.90
C PRO A 162 10.37 -0.61 23.56
N GLY A 163 11.24 -1.00 24.50
CA GLY A 163 12.19 -0.06 25.13
C GLY A 163 13.23 0.53 24.18
N LEU A 164 13.44 -0.06 23.01
CA LEU A 164 14.35 0.47 21.98
C LEU A 164 13.64 1.35 20.96
N LEU A 165 12.31 1.32 20.91
CA LEU A 165 11.52 2.03 19.91
C LEU A 165 11.45 3.52 20.25
N ILE A 166 11.94 4.36 19.34
CA ILE A 166 11.81 5.81 19.44
C ILE A 166 10.52 6.27 18.74
N ARG A 167 10.29 5.79 17.50
CA ARG A 167 9.14 6.16 16.70
C ARG A 167 8.91 5.17 15.56
N TYR A 168 7.72 5.24 14.97
CA TYR A 168 7.45 4.65 13.66
C TYR A 168 7.61 5.69 12.55
N VAL A 169 8.09 5.26 11.39
CA VAL A 169 8.06 6.03 10.15
C VAL A 169 7.07 5.36 9.21
N TYR A 170 6.18 6.17 8.64
CA TYR A 170 5.09 5.74 7.79
C TYR A 170 5.31 6.24 6.36
N TYR A 171 5.23 5.32 5.40
CA TYR A 171 5.26 5.65 3.97
C TYR A 171 4.01 5.08 3.29
N TRP A 172 3.18 5.97 2.78
CA TRP A 172 2.01 5.61 2.01
C TRP A 172 2.36 5.45 0.53
N TYR A 173 1.75 4.46 -0.09
CA TYR A 173 1.92 4.14 -1.49
C TYR A 173 0.54 3.99 -2.15
N ILE A 174 0.47 4.39 -3.42
CA ILE A 174 -0.71 4.23 -4.26
C ILE A 174 -0.32 3.56 -5.58
N SER A 175 -1.19 2.72 -6.14
CA SER A 175 -0.92 2.08 -7.44
C SER A 175 -0.82 3.11 -8.56
N LYS A 176 0.13 2.93 -9.48
CA LYS A 176 0.38 3.85 -10.63
C LYS A 176 -0.75 3.85 -11.66
N SER A 177 -1.53 2.79 -11.71
CA SER A 177 -2.65 2.62 -12.64
C SER A 177 -3.91 2.21 -11.88
N ASN A 178 -5.07 2.49 -12.48
CA ASN A 178 -6.40 2.09 -12.01
C ASN A 178 -6.96 0.87 -12.76
N GLN A 179 -6.11 0.18 -13.53
CA GLN A 179 -6.49 -0.94 -14.40
C GLN A 179 -6.67 -2.27 -13.67
N TYR A 180 -6.33 -2.32 -12.37
CA TYR A 180 -6.35 -3.52 -11.55
C TYR A 180 -7.74 -3.81 -11.01
N ILE A 181 -8.01 -5.10 -10.79
CA ILE A 181 -9.21 -5.55 -10.07
C ILE A 181 -8.88 -5.82 -8.60
N PRO A 182 -9.85 -5.65 -7.67
CA PRO A 182 -9.68 -5.93 -6.24
C PRO A 182 -9.01 -7.27 -5.93
N THR A 183 -9.26 -8.29 -6.76
CA THR A 183 -8.81 -9.67 -6.56
C THR A 183 -7.44 -9.97 -7.17
N SER A 184 -6.86 -9.03 -7.92
CA SER A 184 -5.53 -9.13 -8.54
C SER A 184 -4.77 -7.81 -8.36
N PRO A 185 -4.25 -7.55 -7.15
CA PRO A 185 -3.54 -6.31 -6.84
C PRO A 185 -2.23 -6.17 -7.63
N PRO A 186 -1.76 -4.93 -7.83
CA PRO A 186 -0.46 -4.66 -8.45
C PRO A 186 0.71 -5.23 -7.65
N VAL A 187 1.83 -5.49 -8.33
CA VAL A 187 3.07 -5.96 -7.71
C VAL A 187 3.77 -4.80 -6.98
N PHE A 188 3.90 -4.93 -5.66
CA PHE A 188 4.63 -3.98 -4.83
C PHE A 188 6.14 -4.33 -4.79
N PRO A 189 7.06 -3.35 -4.86
CA PRO A 189 6.84 -1.90 -4.93
C PRO A 189 6.75 -1.33 -6.35
N ASP A 190 7.04 -2.11 -7.39
CA ASP A 190 7.31 -1.62 -8.73
C ASP A 190 6.13 -0.89 -9.39
N GLU A 191 4.89 -1.32 -9.10
CA GLU A 191 3.66 -0.75 -9.66
C GLU A 191 3.00 0.30 -8.75
N TYR A 192 3.74 0.80 -7.75
CA TYR A 192 3.28 1.81 -6.81
C TYR A 192 4.13 3.09 -6.86
N GLU A 193 3.52 4.20 -6.48
CA GLU A 193 4.15 5.50 -6.27
C GLU A 193 3.94 5.96 -4.82
N ILE A 194 4.91 6.71 -4.30
CA ILE A 194 4.86 7.21 -2.92
C ILE A 194 3.92 8.42 -2.83
N ILE A 195 3.04 8.40 -1.83
CA ILE A 195 2.20 9.53 -1.45
C ILE A 195 3.02 10.43 -0.51
N THR A 196 3.58 11.52 -1.03
CA THR A 196 4.57 12.34 -0.30
C THR A 196 3.98 13.25 0.77
N ASP A 197 2.70 13.58 0.68
CA ASP A 197 1.97 14.49 1.56
C ASP A 197 1.45 13.81 2.85
N HIS A 198 1.55 12.48 2.95
CA HIS A 198 1.10 11.71 4.11
C HIS A 198 2.25 10.96 4.79
N THR A 199 2.68 11.45 5.96
CA THR A 199 3.74 10.82 6.79
C THR A 199 3.22 10.28 8.13
N SER A 200 1.89 10.24 8.32
CA SER A 200 1.22 9.71 9.51
C SER A 200 0.66 8.31 9.24
N HIS A 201 0.26 7.60 10.29
CA HIS A 201 -0.48 6.33 10.18
C HIS A 201 -1.91 6.51 9.65
N LEU A 202 -2.41 7.74 9.60
CA LEU A 202 -3.78 8.09 9.20
C LEU A 202 -3.78 8.97 7.95
N ILE A 203 -4.57 8.59 6.96
CA ILE A 203 -5.09 9.44 5.89
C ILE A 203 -6.50 9.86 6.30
N SER A 204 -6.64 11.09 6.81
CA SER A 204 -7.92 11.58 7.36
C SER A 204 -8.99 11.85 6.30
N THR A 205 -8.58 12.06 5.05
CA THR A 205 -9.49 12.31 3.92
C THR A 205 -8.88 11.70 2.67
N VAL A 206 -9.57 10.71 2.11
CA VAL A 206 -9.16 10.04 0.87
C VAL A 206 -9.49 10.93 -0.34
N PRO A 207 -8.51 11.38 -1.14
CA PRO A 207 -8.76 12.18 -2.33
C PRO A 207 -9.49 11.39 -3.42
N SER A 208 -10.31 12.07 -4.23
CA SER A 208 -11.02 11.44 -5.37
C SER A 208 -10.09 10.84 -6.41
N THR A 209 -8.84 11.30 -6.48
CA THR A 209 -7.79 10.73 -7.36
C THR A 209 -7.38 9.31 -6.97
N TYR A 210 -7.77 8.83 -5.77
CA TYR A 210 -7.48 7.47 -5.31
C TYR A 210 -8.55 6.46 -5.76
N ALA A 211 -9.61 6.94 -6.41
CA ALA A 211 -10.65 6.11 -7.01
C ALA A 211 -10.05 5.08 -7.99
N GLY A 212 -10.41 3.81 -7.80
CA GLY A 212 -9.94 2.69 -8.63
C GLY A 212 -8.49 2.27 -8.37
N ARG A 213 -7.87 2.73 -7.28
CA ARG A 213 -6.46 2.46 -6.99
C ARG A 213 -6.27 1.70 -5.68
N PHE A 214 -5.13 1.02 -5.58
CA PHE A 214 -4.71 0.32 -4.38
C PHE A 214 -3.85 1.22 -3.51
N LEU A 215 -4.09 1.17 -2.21
CA LEU A 215 -3.28 1.80 -1.18
C LEU A 215 -2.50 0.74 -0.41
N LYS A 216 -1.26 1.09 -0.05
CA LYS A 216 -0.40 0.27 0.79
C LYS A 216 0.38 1.16 1.73
N LEU A 217 0.53 0.72 2.98
CA LEU A 217 1.33 1.38 4.00
C LEU A 217 2.57 0.55 4.29
N VAL A 218 3.73 1.20 4.29
CA VAL A 218 4.98 0.63 4.80
C VAL A 218 5.32 1.31 6.11
N VAL A 219 5.52 0.50 7.15
CA VAL A 219 5.92 0.96 8.47
C VAL A 219 7.33 0.51 8.78
N ILE A 220 8.16 1.44 9.24
CA ILE A 220 9.54 1.19 9.65
C ILE A 220 9.68 1.59 11.12
N PRO A 221 9.98 0.65 12.03
CA PRO A 221 10.26 1.00 13.42
C PRO A 221 11.67 1.59 13.50
N VAL A 222 11.81 2.72 14.19
CA VAL A 222 13.10 3.41 14.36
C VAL A 222 13.57 3.24 15.79
N GLY A 223 14.75 2.66 15.93
CA GLY A 223 15.39 2.37 17.22
C GLY A 223 16.27 3.51 17.73
N GLU A 224 17.00 3.22 18.80
CA GLU A 224 18.04 4.10 19.32
C GLU A 224 19.05 4.52 18.23
N LYS A 225 19.55 5.75 18.35
CA LYS A 225 20.48 6.37 17.38
C LYS A 225 19.94 6.40 15.93
N ALA A 226 18.61 6.46 15.77
CA ALA A 226 17.92 6.55 14.50
C ALA A 226 18.16 5.37 13.54
N GLN A 227 18.58 4.21 14.08
CA GLN A 227 18.73 3.02 13.25
C GLN A 227 17.35 2.49 12.85
N MET A 228 17.14 2.35 11.55
CA MET A 228 15.90 1.82 10.98
C MET A 228 15.88 0.30 11.11
N GLY A 229 14.80 -0.24 11.67
CA GLY A 229 14.53 -1.67 11.64
C GLY A 229 13.99 -2.12 10.28
N THR A 230 13.52 -3.36 10.22
CA THR A 230 12.94 -3.93 9.01
C THR A 230 11.61 -3.26 8.67
N ALA A 231 11.46 -2.86 7.41
CA ALA A 231 10.20 -2.35 6.88
C ALA A 231 9.16 -3.47 6.77
N VAL A 232 7.93 -3.21 7.23
CA VAL A 232 6.80 -4.14 7.14
C VAL A 232 5.68 -3.48 6.34
N GLN A 233 5.12 -4.23 5.40
CA GLN A 233 4.07 -3.77 4.49
C GLN A 233 2.69 -4.16 5.02
N SER A 234 1.68 -3.33 4.74
CA SER A 234 0.28 -3.64 5.01
C SER A 234 -0.31 -4.64 4.00
N ASN A 235 -1.56 -5.06 4.25
CA ASN A 235 -2.41 -5.62 3.20
C ASN A 235 -2.62 -4.62 2.04
N ASP A 236 -3.02 -5.15 0.89
CA ASP A 236 -3.50 -4.35 -0.24
C ASP A 236 -4.93 -3.86 0.05
N LEU A 237 -5.18 -2.57 -0.14
CA LEU A 237 -6.47 -1.95 0.09
C LEU A 237 -6.95 -1.26 -1.18
N TYR A 238 -8.03 -1.74 -1.78
CA TYR A 238 -8.62 -1.14 -2.98
C TYR A 238 -9.71 -0.12 -2.63
N ILE A 239 -9.68 1.07 -3.25
CA ILE A 239 -10.74 2.07 -3.14
C ILE A 239 -11.59 2.05 -4.41
N SER A 240 -12.85 1.66 -4.31
CA SER A 240 -13.76 1.60 -5.47
C SER A 240 -13.99 2.99 -6.08
N PRO A 241 -13.95 3.14 -7.42
CA PRO A 241 -14.31 4.39 -8.09
C PRO A 241 -15.82 4.64 -8.15
N PHE A 242 -16.63 3.76 -7.57
CA PHE A 242 -18.08 3.85 -7.62
C PHE A 242 -18.61 5.20 -7.08
N PRO A 243 -19.36 5.97 -7.90
CA PRO A 243 -19.60 7.38 -7.62
C PRO A 243 -20.85 7.69 -6.79
N VAL A 244 -21.78 6.73 -6.60
CA VAL A 244 -23.07 7.00 -5.94
C VAL A 244 -23.47 5.85 -5.03
N ASN A 245 -23.28 6.02 -3.72
CA ASN A 245 -23.60 4.99 -2.72
C ASN A 245 -24.99 5.16 -2.07
N THR A 246 -25.68 6.28 -2.30
CA THR A 246 -26.94 6.55 -1.57
C THR A 246 -28.13 5.85 -2.23
N GLY A 247 -28.91 5.11 -1.43
CA GLY A 247 -30.18 4.52 -1.88
C GLY A 247 -30.03 3.24 -2.73
N SER A 248 -28.82 2.66 -2.79
CA SER A 248 -28.62 1.36 -3.41
C SER A 248 -29.22 0.25 -2.55
N LEU A 249 -29.86 -0.71 -3.19
CA LEU A 249 -30.51 -1.89 -2.60
C LEU A 249 -29.68 -3.16 -2.80
N ILE A 250 -29.00 -3.24 -3.94
CA ILE A 250 -28.09 -4.32 -4.31
C ILE A 250 -27.00 -3.66 -5.15
N HIS A 251 -25.74 -3.88 -4.78
CA HIS A 251 -24.59 -3.57 -5.62
C HIS A 251 -23.68 -4.80 -5.67
N VAL A 252 -23.66 -5.48 -6.82
CA VAL A 252 -22.82 -6.65 -7.01
C VAL A 252 -21.93 -6.47 -8.23
N ASP A 253 -20.63 -6.68 -8.05
CA ASP A 253 -19.60 -6.56 -9.08
C ASP A 253 -18.76 -7.84 -9.11
N ALA A 254 -18.69 -8.48 -10.28
CA ALA A 254 -18.00 -9.76 -10.43
C ALA A 254 -16.49 -9.61 -10.16
N SER A 255 -15.93 -8.40 -10.33
CA SER A 255 -14.52 -8.09 -10.09
C SER A 255 -14.09 -8.19 -8.62
N TYR A 256 -15.07 -8.25 -7.70
CA TYR A 256 -14.86 -8.49 -6.27
C TYR A 256 -14.96 -9.96 -5.88
N ILE A 257 -15.27 -10.86 -6.82
CA ILE A 257 -15.32 -12.30 -6.54
C ILE A 257 -13.89 -12.84 -6.54
N ASN A 258 -13.38 -13.15 -5.35
CA ASN A 258 -12.08 -13.75 -5.16
C ASN A 258 -12.09 -15.22 -5.63
N PRO A 259 -11.40 -15.56 -6.75
CA PRO A 259 -11.36 -16.93 -7.25
C PRO A 259 -10.58 -17.89 -6.33
N ALA A 260 -9.82 -17.37 -5.36
CA ALA A 260 -9.13 -18.18 -4.36
C ALA A 260 -10.02 -18.56 -3.17
N ASP A 261 -11.14 -17.85 -2.94
CA ASP A 261 -12.08 -18.19 -1.86
C ASP A 261 -13.01 -19.35 -2.26
N THR A 262 -12.44 -20.55 -2.16
CA THR A 262 -13.16 -21.81 -2.38
C THR A 262 -14.16 -22.14 -1.28
N THR A 263 -14.15 -21.43 -0.16
CA THR A 263 -14.98 -21.73 1.00
C THR A 263 -16.33 -21.05 0.89
N THR A 264 -16.38 -19.76 0.55
CA THR A 264 -17.63 -19.00 0.52
C THR A 264 -18.05 -18.56 -0.89
N GLN A 265 -17.12 -18.08 -1.72
CA GLN A 265 -17.47 -17.41 -2.97
C GLN A 265 -17.52 -18.35 -4.18
N VAL A 266 -16.51 -19.20 -4.37
CA VAL A 266 -16.40 -20.04 -5.57
C VAL A 266 -16.24 -21.53 -5.26
N ARG A 267 -16.56 -22.37 -6.25
CA ARG A 267 -16.19 -23.79 -6.30
C ARG A 267 -15.29 -23.98 -7.52
N ILE A 268 -14.12 -24.59 -7.30
CA ILE A 268 -13.18 -24.88 -8.38
C ILE A 268 -13.41 -26.29 -8.89
N VAL A 269 -13.53 -26.45 -10.21
CA VAL A 269 -13.53 -27.76 -10.88
C VAL A 269 -12.42 -27.76 -11.91
N THR A 270 -11.56 -28.77 -11.84
CA THR A 270 -10.48 -28.98 -12.82
C THR A 270 -10.87 -30.12 -13.75
N ALA A 271 -10.91 -29.83 -15.06
CA ALA A 271 -11.19 -30.81 -16.10
C ALA A 271 -10.05 -30.78 -17.14
N GLY A 272 -9.13 -31.73 -17.05
CA GLY A 272 -7.90 -31.70 -17.85
C GLY A 272 -7.03 -30.50 -17.48
N THR A 273 -6.70 -29.66 -18.46
CA THR A 273 -5.92 -28.41 -18.28
C THR A 273 -6.79 -27.19 -17.96
N SER A 274 -8.12 -27.30 -18.04
CA SER A 274 -9.03 -26.18 -17.81
C SER A 274 -9.48 -26.14 -16.35
N ILE A 275 -9.28 -24.98 -15.72
CA ILE A 275 -9.80 -24.66 -14.39
C ILE A 275 -11.06 -23.80 -14.57
N LYS A 276 -12.17 -24.20 -13.97
CA LYS A 276 -13.43 -23.45 -13.98
C LYS A 276 -13.80 -23.02 -12.57
N TYR A 277 -14.19 -21.76 -12.43
CA TYR A 277 -14.60 -21.14 -11.18
C TYR A 277 -16.12 -20.97 -11.19
N TYR A 278 -16.83 -21.80 -10.44
CA TYR A 278 -18.28 -21.76 -10.32
C TYR A 278 -18.69 -20.85 -9.17
N VAL A 279 -19.49 -19.83 -9.43
CA VAL A 279 -19.91 -18.84 -8.43
C VAL A 279 -20.98 -19.41 -7.53
N LYS A 280 -20.73 -19.42 -6.22
CA LYS A 280 -21.67 -19.83 -5.17
C LYS A 280 -22.33 -18.64 -4.49
N ASN A 281 -21.55 -17.56 -4.32
CA ASN A 281 -21.95 -16.35 -3.61
C ASN A 281 -21.31 -15.15 -4.29
N TRP A 282 -22.14 -14.22 -4.74
CA TRP A 282 -21.77 -12.91 -5.23
C TRP A 282 -22.11 -11.89 -4.17
N THR A 283 -21.07 -11.38 -3.52
CA THR A 283 -21.22 -10.51 -2.34
C THR A 283 -21.78 -9.14 -2.74
N ASP A 284 -22.78 -8.70 -1.99
CA ASP A 284 -23.32 -7.34 -2.05
C ASP A 284 -22.29 -6.38 -1.42
N LEU A 285 -21.93 -5.34 -2.16
CA LEU A 285 -20.95 -4.33 -1.77
C LEU A 285 -21.57 -3.23 -0.91
N ASP A 286 -22.90 -3.18 -0.86
CA ASP A 286 -23.65 -2.26 0.01
C ASP A 286 -23.82 -2.81 1.43
N SER A 287 -24.22 -1.92 2.34
CA SER A 287 -24.46 -2.25 3.76
C SER A 287 -25.65 -3.18 4.03
N THR A 288 -26.43 -3.54 3.00
CA THR A 288 -27.68 -4.32 3.10
C THR A 288 -27.48 -5.84 3.12
N ALA A 289 -26.28 -6.33 2.78
CA ALA A 289 -25.89 -7.75 2.80
C ALA A 289 -26.82 -8.67 1.96
N ALA A 290 -27.39 -8.16 0.86
CA ALA A 290 -28.29 -8.88 -0.03
C ALA A 290 -27.54 -9.71 -1.08
N ASN A 291 -26.55 -10.50 -0.63
CA ASN A 291 -25.71 -11.35 -1.47
C ASN A 291 -26.51 -12.21 -2.46
N LEU A 292 -26.04 -12.39 -3.70
CA LEU A 292 -26.66 -13.31 -4.64
C LEU A 292 -26.01 -14.70 -4.54
N ILE A 293 -26.77 -15.70 -4.13
CA ILE A 293 -26.28 -17.05 -3.82
C ILE A 293 -26.87 -18.13 -4.72
N GLN A 294 -26.15 -19.24 -4.87
CA GLN A 294 -26.61 -20.46 -5.51
C GLN A 294 -26.15 -21.70 -4.73
N ALA A 295 -27.10 -22.31 -4.01
CA ALA A 295 -26.86 -23.50 -3.21
C ALA A 295 -26.74 -24.78 -4.07
N THR A 296 -27.43 -24.84 -5.22
CA THR A 296 -27.41 -26.01 -6.09
C THR A 296 -26.19 -25.97 -7.00
N THR A 297 -25.25 -26.88 -6.78
CA THR A 297 -23.99 -26.97 -7.52
C THR A 297 -24.13 -27.09 -9.03
N ALA A 298 -25.21 -27.73 -9.52
CA ALA A 298 -25.49 -27.85 -10.95
C ALA A 298 -25.91 -26.51 -11.60
N ASN A 299 -26.44 -25.57 -10.82
CA ASN A 299 -27.01 -24.31 -11.31
C ASN A 299 -26.07 -23.11 -11.09
N GLN A 300 -24.83 -23.36 -10.63
CA GLN A 300 -23.85 -22.30 -10.40
C GLN A 300 -23.30 -21.80 -11.74
N PRO A 301 -23.34 -20.48 -12.01
CA PRO A 301 -22.72 -19.92 -13.20
C PRO A 301 -21.19 -19.89 -13.08
N ILE A 302 -20.50 -19.61 -14.18
CA ILE A 302 -19.03 -19.60 -14.28
C ILE A 302 -18.52 -18.15 -14.26
N LEU A 303 -17.48 -17.91 -13.47
CA LEU A 303 -16.71 -16.66 -13.47
C LEU A 303 -15.62 -16.72 -14.55
N TYR A 304 -15.54 -15.68 -15.36
CA TYR A 304 -14.50 -15.45 -16.36
C TYR A 304 -13.77 -14.14 -16.09
N ASN A 305 -12.48 -14.12 -16.43
CA ASN A 305 -11.68 -12.91 -16.46
C ASN A 305 -11.61 -12.39 -17.89
N PHE A 306 -11.76 -11.08 -18.04
CA PHE A 306 -11.68 -10.38 -19.32
C PHE A 306 -10.59 -9.31 -19.24
N THR A 307 -9.93 -9.11 -20.37
CA THR A 307 -8.97 -8.02 -20.59
C THR A 307 -9.58 -7.13 -21.67
N LEU A 308 -9.83 -5.88 -21.32
CA LEU A 308 -10.47 -4.88 -22.16
C LEU A 308 -9.47 -3.79 -22.57
N GLY A 309 -9.79 -3.05 -23.63
CA GLY A 309 -8.99 -1.92 -24.10
C GLY A 309 -7.82 -2.32 -25.02
N THR A 310 -6.89 -1.38 -25.19
CA THR A 310 -5.67 -1.54 -26.01
C THR A 310 -4.44 -1.75 -25.11
N GLU A 311 -3.27 -2.04 -25.68
CA GLU A 311 -2.02 -2.23 -24.91
C GLU A 311 -1.69 -1.03 -24.00
N GLU A 312 -2.09 0.19 -24.37
CA GLU A 312 -1.85 1.40 -23.58
C GLU A 312 -2.95 1.69 -22.55
N ASN A 313 -4.16 1.12 -22.71
CA ASN A 313 -5.30 1.31 -21.80
C ASN A 313 -5.98 -0.02 -21.45
N THR A 314 -5.19 -0.99 -21.00
CA THR A 314 -5.69 -2.33 -20.69
C THR A 314 -6.43 -2.34 -19.36
N GLN A 315 -7.70 -2.74 -19.31
CA GLN A 315 -8.45 -2.88 -18.06
C GLN A 315 -8.83 -4.34 -17.82
N TYR A 316 -8.58 -4.83 -16.61
CA TYR A 316 -9.04 -6.15 -16.20
C TYR A 316 -10.44 -6.03 -15.60
N VAL A 317 -11.35 -6.91 -16.01
CA VAL A 317 -12.67 -7.06 -15.37
C VAL A 317 -13.03 -8.53 -15.25
N GLN A 318 -13.97 -8.85 -14.37
CA GLN A 318 -14.54 -10.19 -14.31
C GLN A 318 -16.01 -10.15 -14.73
N GLY A 319 -16.52 -11.29 -15.21
CA GLY A 319 -17.91 -11.44 -15.59
C GLY A 319 -18.41 -12.85 -15.32
N ILE A 320 -19.70 -12.97 -15.08
CA ILE A 320 -20.38 -14.23 -14.76
C ILE A 320 -21.26 -14.62 -15.94
N THR A 321 -21.11 -15.86 -16.43
CA THR A 321 -21.89 -16.41 -17.55
C THR A 321 -22.46 -17.78 -17.21
N GLY A 322 -23.49 -18.20 -17.95
CA GLY A 322 -24.13 -19.49 -17.77
C GLY A 322 -23.37 -20.65 -18.41
N ILE A 323 -24.02 -21.80 -18.40
CA ILE A 323 -23.46 -23.05 -18.94
C ILE A 323 -24.42 -23.57 -19.99
N ALA A 324 -23.91 -23.91 -21.17
CA ALA A 324 -24.73 -24.37 -22.28
C ALA A 324 -25.61 -25.55 -21.86
N GLY A 325 -26.92 -25.45 -22.14
CA GLY A 325 -27.92 -26.47 -21.82
C GLY A 325 -28.23 -26.64 -20.32
N THR A 326 -27.73 -25.77 -19.45
CA THR A 326 -27.97 -25.83 -18.00
C THR A 326 -28.54 -24.52 -17.49
N ALA A 327 -29.67 -24.60 -16.77
CA ALA A 327 -30.27 -23.42 -16.15
C ALA A 327 -29.42 -22.96 -14.96
N THR A 328 -28.62 -21.91 -15.17
CA THR A 328 -27.81 -21.30 -14.11
C THR A 328 -28.45 -20.03 -13.57
N SER A 329 -28.31 -19.77 -12.28
CA SER A 329 -28.88 -18.57 -11.66
C SER A 329 -28.21 -18.21 -10.35
N LEU A 330 -28.35 -16.96 -9.91
CA LEU A 330 -28.09 -16.52 -8.54
C LEU A 330 -29.35 -15.85 -7.97
N MET A 331 -29.60 -16.02 -6.67
CA MET A 331 -30.77 -15.49 -5.98
C MET A 331 -30.35 -14.70 -4.74
N ALA A 332 -30.99 -13.57 -4.47
CA ALA A 332 -30.72 -12.79 -3.26
C ALA A 332 -30.94 -13.63 -1.99
N SER A 333 -29.99 -13.56 -1.06
CA SER A 333 -29.99 -14.27 0.22
C SER A 333 -31.07 -13.74 1.17
N THR A 334 -31.41 -12.45 1.05
CA THR A 334 -32.43 -11.78 1.85
C THR A 334 -33.76 -11.72 1.08
N PRO A 335 -34.84 -12.32 1.61
CA PRO A 335 -36.10 -12.51 0.89
C PRO A 335 -37.05 -11.30 0.95
N SER A 336 -36.58 -10.09 1.25
CA SER A 336 -37.41 -8.88 1.08
C SER A 336 -36.59 -7.61 1.13
N MET A 337 -36.53 -6.90 0.00
CA MET A 337 -36.13 -5.49 -0.06
C MET A 337 -37.35 -4.55 0.07
N GLY A 338 -38.52 -5.10 0.43
CA GLY A 338 -39.76 -4.35 0.63
C GLY A 338 -40.50 -3.98 -0.66
N SER A 339 -41.49 -3.08 -0.50
CA SER A 339 -42.28 -2.54 -1.60
C SER A 339 -41.68 -1.24 -2.12
N LYS A 340 -41.51 -1.13 -3.43
CA LYS A 340 -40.84 0.00 -4.08
C LYS A 340 -41.71 0.61 -5.15
N THR A 341 -41.68 1.93 -5.24
CA THR A 341 -42.53 2.67 -6.19
C THR A 341 -41.83 2.84 -7.53
N ASN A 342 -40.56 3.24 -7.43
CA ASN A 342 -39.67 3.56 -8.53
C ASN A 342 -38.37 2.80 -8.29
N LEU A 343 -37.85 2.16 -9.33
CA LEU A 343 -36.52 1.55 -9.30
C LEU A 343 -35.71 2.04 -10.49
N SER A 344 -34.43 2.26 -10.25
CA SER A 344 -33.44 2.44 -11.31
C SER A 344 -32.46 1.28 -11.23
N VAL A 345 -32.31 0.54 -12.32
CA VAL A 345 -31.40 -0.62 -12.39
C VAL A 345 -30.31 -0.30 -13.40
N TYR A 346 -29.06 -0.46 -13.01
CA TYR A 346 -27.90 -0.29 -13.88
C TYR A 346 -27.15 -1.60 -13.95
N PHE A 347 -26.72 -1.99 -15.14
CA PHE A 347 -25.87 -3.17 -15.27
C PHE A 347 -24.97 -3.09 -16.49
N ALA A 348 -23.80 -3.73 -16.40
CA ALA A 348 -22.92 -3.93 -17.53
C ALA A 348 -22.98 -5.41 -17.94
N ALA A 349 -23.35 -5.67 -19.18
CA ALA A 349 -23.50 -7.02 -19.69
C ALA A 349 -23.07 -7.15 -21.15
N LYS A 350 -22.72 -8.36 -21.52
CA LYS A 350 -22.37 -8.77 -22.88
C LYS A 350 -23.35 -9.83 -23.35
N PHE A 351 -23.86 -9.64 -24.56
CA PHE A 351 -24.77 -10.56 -25.25
C PHE A 351 -24.09 -11.06 -26.52
N ASP A 352 -23.98 -12.38 -26.66
CA ASP A 352 -23.53 -12.97 -27.92
C ASP A 352 -24.68 -12.95 -28.95
N ASP A 353 -24.34 -13.03 -30.24
CA ASP A 353 -25.33 -12.92 -31.33
C ASP A 353 -26.42 -13.99 -31.25
N ASP A 354 -26.06 -15.17 -30.76
CA ASP A 354 -26.95 -16.32 -30.59
C ASP A 354 -27.68 -16.33 -29.22
N TYR A 355 -27.81 -15.18 -28.55
CA TYR A 355 -28.49 -15.14 -27.25
C TYR A 355 -29.92 -15.69 -27.32
N PRO A 356 -30.34 -16.57 -26.40
CA PRO A 356 -31.62 -17.25 -26.52
C PRO A 356 -32.83 -16.32 -26.52
N VAL A 357 -33.81 -16.69 -27.34
CA VAL A 357 -35.13 -16.06 -27.38
C VAL A 357 -35.95 -16.48 -26.15
N SER A 358 -36.91 -15.64 -25.74
CA SER A 358 -37.87 -15.96 -24.68
C SER A 358 -37.25 -16.35 -23.33
N THR A 359 -36.12 -15.74 -22.96
CA THR A 359 -35.40 -16.03 -21.72
C THR A 359 -35.51 -14.89 -20.73
N THR A 360 -35.85 -15.18 -19.47
CA THR A 360 -35.86 -14.17 -18.39
C THR A 360 -34.46 -13.99 -17.84
N LEU A 361 -33.93 -12.77 -17.86
CA LEU A 361 -32.63 -12.41 -17.30
C LEU A 361 -32.75 -12.05 -15.82
N PHE A 362 -33.62 -11.10 -15.51
CA PHE A 362 -33.82 -10.58 -14.16
C PHE A 362 -35.28 -10.69 -13.77
N GLN A 363 -35.54 -11.02 -12.51
CA GLN A 363 -36.88 -10.98 -11.95
C GLN A 363 -36.84 -10.59 -10.48
N SER A 364 -37.74 -9.69 -10.08
CA SER A 364 -37.87 -9.23 -8.69
C SER A 364 -38.69 -10.16 -7.78
N ARG A 365 -39.13 -11.30 -8.35
CA ARG A 365 -39.76 -12.40 -7.61
C ARG A 365 -39.49 -13.73 -8.31
N ALA A 366 -39.09 -14.77 -7.57
CA ALA A 366 -38.70 -16.05 -8.17
C ALA A 366 -39.91 -16.95 -8.50
N VAL A 367 -41.00 -16.83 -7.74
CA VAL A 367 -42.23 -17.59 -7.97
C VAL A 367 -43.22 -16.78 -8.82
N THR A 368 -43.54 -17.30 -10.00
CA THR A 368 -44.40 -16.68 -11.01
C THR A 368 -45.88 -16.59 -10.61
N THR A 369 -46.32 -17.00 -9.43
CA THR A 369 -47.76 -17.23 -9.21
C THR A 369 -48.51 -16.12 -8.50
N THR A 370 -47.85 -15.16 -7.83
CA THR A 370 -48.55 -13.97 -7.33
C THR A 370 -47.68 -12.69 -7.24
N GLY A 371 -48.31 -11.52 -7.19
CA GLY A 371 -47.73 -10.21 -6.78
C GLY A 371 -47.20 -9.27 -7.88
N ASN A 372 -47.18 -7.96 -7.58
CA ASN A 372 -46.59 -6.92 -8.43
C ASN A 372 -45.07 -7.12 -8.50
N ARG A 373 -44.50 -7.28 -9.69
CA ARG A 373 -43.06 -7.52 -9.89
C ARG A 373 -42.58 -6.88 -11.18
N TRP A 374 -41.28 -6.90 -11.41
CA TRP A 374 -40.71 -6.58 -12.72
C TRP A 374 -39.83 -7.72 -13.23
N GLU A 375 -39.72 -7.79 -14.55
CA GLU A 375 -38.89 -8.76 -15.26
C GLU A 375 -38.16 -8.06 -16.41
N LEU A 376 -36.88 -8.39 -16.60
CA LEU A 376 -36.19 -8.16 -17.86
C LEU A 376 -36.03 -9.52 -18.55
N LYS A 377 -36.47 -9.62 -19.79
CA LYS A 377 -36.42 -10.86 -20.58
C LYS A 377 -36.16 -10.56 -22.05
N THR A 378 -35.92 -11.59 -22.84
CA THR A 378 -36.00 -11.52 -24.30
C THR A 378 -37.36 -11.99 -24.81
N ASP A 379 -37.79 -11.48 -25.96
CA ASP A 379 -38.93 -12.02 -26.69
C ASP A 379 -38.53 -13.10 -27.71
N ASN A 380 -39.48 -13.50 -28.58
CA ASN A 380 -39.25 -14.51 -29.61
C ASN A 380 -38.28 -14.06 -30.72
N ASN A 381 -37.97 -12.78 -30.83
CA ASN A 381 -36.98 -12.23 -31.76
C ASN A 381 -35.63 -12.00 -31.08
N GLY A 382 -35.54 -12.25 -29.77
CA GLY A 382 -34.36 -11.95 -28.98
C GLY A 382 -34.22 -10.45 -28.67
N ASP A 383 -35.30 -9.68 -28.77
CA ASP A 383 -35.34 -8.28 -28.39
C ASP A 383 -35.53 -8.16 -26.87
N LEU A 384 -34.94 -7.14 -26.25
CA LEU A 384 -35.07 -6.94 -24.80
C LEU A 384 -36.45 -6.39 -24.47
N VAL A 385 -37.13 -7.04 -23.52
CA VAL A 385 -38.45 -6.64 -23.02
C VAL A 385 -38.39 -6.43 -21.51
N LEU A 386 -38.70 -5.21 -21.09
CA LEU A 386 -38.88 -4.85 -19.70
C LEU A 386 -40.38 -4.87 -19.38
N VAL A 387 -40.77 -5.68 -18.40
CA VAL A 387 -42.17 -5.86 -18.00
C VAL A 387 -42.37 -5.44 -16.55
N ARG A 388 -43.42 -4.66 -16.29
CA ARG A 388 -43.93 -4.33 -14.95
C ARG A 388 -45.32 -4.90 -14.76
N TYR A 389 -45.45 -5.85 -13.83
CA TYR A 389 -46.73 -6.41 -13.42
C TYR A 389 -47.38 -5.54 -12.35
N THR A 390 -48.67 -5.25 -12.51
CA THR A 390 -49.42 -4.29 -11.68
C THR A 390 -50.46 -4.94 -10.79
N ASN A 391 -50.67 -6.24 -10.92
CA ASN A 391 -51.56 -6.99 -10.07
C ASN A 391 -50.93 -8.29 -9.62
N SER A 392 -51.55 -8.89 -8.60
CA SER A 392 -51.10 -10.13 -8.02
C SER A 392 -51.40 -11.37 -8.84
N ALA A 393 -52.10 -11.27 -9.98
CA ALA A 393 -52.50 -12.43 -10.80
C ALA A 393 -51.69 -12.55 -12.11
N ASN A 394 -50.68 -11.69 -12.32
CA ASN A 394 -49.93 -11.53 -13.57
C ASN A 394 -50.76 -11.21 -14.82
N THR A 395 -52.02 -10.81 -14.66
CA THR A 395 -52.90 -10.58 -15.82
C THR A 395 -52.79 -9.17 -16.37
N THR A 396 -52.30 -8.21 -15.57
CA THR A 396 -52.10 -6.82 -16.02
C THR A 396 -50.64 -6.41 -15.92
N SER A 397 -50.03 -6.12 -17.06
CA SER A 397 -48.65 -5.67 -17.16
C SER A 397 -48.49 -4.53 -18.17
N PHE A 398 -47.51 -3.69 -17.93
CA PHE A 398 -46.93 -2.82 -18.95
C PHE A 398 -45.63 -3.44 -19.44
N SER A 399 -45.34 -3.33 -20.73
CA SER A 399 -44.10 -3.85 -21.31
C SER A 399 -43.56 -2.90 -22.36
N VAL A 400 -42.25 -2.64 -22.31
CA VAL A 400 -41.53 -1.93 -23.36
C VAL A 400 -40.50 -2.86 -23.99
N THR A 401 -40.42 -2.82 -25.32
CA THR A 401 -39.52 -3.67 -26.12
C THR A 401 -38.48 -2.80 -26.82
N CYS A 402 -37.21 -3.16 -26.68
CA CYS A 402 -36.11 -2.62 -27.44
C CYS A 402 -35.71 -3.56 -28.57
N THR A 403 -36.05 -3.17 -29.79
CA THR A 403 -35.65 -3.86 -31.04
C THR A 403 -34.25 -3.49 -31.52
N ASN A 404 -33.44 -2.89 -30.65
CA ASN A 404 -32.11 -2.42 -31.01
C ASN A 404 -31.14 -3.61 -31.06
N ALA A 405 -30.80 -4.10 -32.25
CA ALA A 405 -29.81 -5.18 -32.39
C ALA A 405 -28.38 -4.79 -31.95
N SER A 406 -28.08 -3.51 -31.72
CA SER A 406 -26.71 -3.04 -31.46
C SER A 406 -26.12 -3.49 -30.12
N PHE A 407 -26.93 -4.02 -29.20
CA PHE A 407 -26.41 -4.58 -27.94
C PHE A 407 -25.90 -6.02 -28.10
N LYS A 408 -26.20 -6.68 -29.23
CA LYS A 408 -25.66 -7.99 -29.60
C LYS A 408 -24.28 -7.82 -30.24
N GLY A 409 -23.52 -8.91 -30.39
CA GLY A 409 -22.19 -8.88 -31.00
C GLY A 409 -21.03 -9.08 -30.04
N SER A 410 -21.27 -9.71 -28.89
CA SER A 410 -20.22 -10.10 -27.96
C SER A 410 -19.39 -8.93 -27.41
N VAL A 411 -19.98 -7.73 -27.37
CA VAL A 411 -19.42 -6.52 -26.76
C VAL A 411 -20.10 -6.24 -25.42
N TRP A 412 -19.34 -5.67 -24.49
CA TRP A 412 -19.94 -5.13 -23.27
C TRP A 412 -20.83 -3.95 -23.63
N ASN A 413 -21.97 -3.84 -22.95
CA ASN A 413 -22.91 -2.73 -23.04
C ASN A 413 -23.32 -2.33 -21.64
N VAL A 414 -23.54 -1.03 -21.45
CA VAL A 414 -24.09 -0.48 -20.21
C VAL A 414 -25.58 -0.27 -20.41
N PHE A 415 -26.37 -0.80 -19.49
CA PHE A 415 -27.82 -0.71 -19.53
C PHE A 415 -28.33 0.05 -18.33
N LYS A 416 -29.39 0.82 -18.55
CA LYS A 416 -30.19 1.41 -17.51
C LYS A 416 -31.66 1.05 -17.73
N LEU A 417 -32.30 0.54 -16.69
CA LEU A 417 -33.74 0.30 -16.65
C LEU A 417 -34.39 1.32 -15.72
N SER A 418 -35.39 2.03 -16.23
CA SER A 418 -36.24 2.89 -15.40
C SER A 418 -37.59 2.20 -15.19
N ILE A 419 -37.88 1.82 -13.96
CA ILE A 419 -39.11 1.10 -13.60
C ILE A 419 -39.94 1.98 -12.68
N PHE A 420 -40.57 3.01 -13.24
CA PHE A 420 -41.27 4.06 -12.51
C PHE A 420 -42.79 3.91 -12.60
N GLN A 421 -43.54 4.60 -11.74
CA GLN A 421 -45.00 4.61 -11.80
C GLN A 421 -45.56 5.25 -13.08
N ASP A 422 -44.77 6.14 -13.68
CA ASP A 422 -45.13 6.95 -14.84
C ASP A 422 -44.38 6.55 -16.12
N THR A 423 -43.35 5.70 -16.01
CA THR A 423 -42.48 5.38 -17.16
C THR A 423 -41.84 4.00 -17.00
N LEU A 424 -41.80 3.25 -18.10
CA LEU A 424 -40.86 2.14 -18.30
C LEU A 424 -39.86 2.53 -19.38
N ASP A 425 -38.58 2.28 -19.11
CA ASP A 425 -37.51 2.69 -20.00
C ASP A 425 -36.37 1.69 -19.99
N ILE A 426 -35.78 1.45 -21.15
CA ILE A 426 -34.52 0.73 -21.32
C ILE A 426 -33.59 1.63 -22.13
N ASP A 427 -32.50 2.07 -21.53
CA ASP A 427 -31.43 2.85 -22.14
C ASP A 427 -30.18 1.97 -22.28
N ILE A 428 -29.53 2.03 -23.45
CA ILE A 428 -28.37 1.21 -23.81
C ILE A 428 -27.23 2.16 -24.24
N ASN A 429 -26.11 2.10 -23.52
CA ASN A 429 -24.93 2.95 -23.69
C ASN A 429 -25.26 4.46 -23.67
N GLY A 430 -26.25 4.87 -22.89
CA GLY A 430 -26.68 6.27 -22.81
C GLY A 430 -27.33 6.79 -24.08
N SER A 431 -27.80 5.91 -24.97
CA SER A 431 -28.37 6.24 -26.27
C SER A 431 -29.64 5.44 -26.54
N ASN A 432 -30.62 6.11 -27.17
CA ASN A 432 -31.89 5.51 -27.65
C ASN A 432 -32.64 4.68 -26.61
N ALA A 433 -33.25 5.40 -25.67
CA ALA A 433 -34.11 4.80 -24.67
C ALA A 433 -35.41 4.30 -25.32
N CYS A 434 -35.72 3.01 -25.19
CA CYS A 434 -37.05 2.50 -25.53
C CYS A 434 -37.97 2.83 -24.37
N THR A 435 -38.77 3.87 -24.54
CA THR A 435 -39.61 4.42 -23.48
C THR A 435 -41.07 4.11 -23.72
N LEU A 436 -41.77 3.70 -22.66
CA LEU A 436 -43.21 3.59 -22.59
C LEU A 436 -43.73 4.44 -21.42
N PRO A 437 -44.46 5.54 -21.69
CA PRO A 437 -45.23 6.23 -20.67
C PRO A 437 -46.31 5.30 -20.12
N ILE A 438 -46.41 5.19 -18.80
CA ILE A 438 -47.43 4.38 -18.12
C ILE A 438 -48.07 5.19 -17.00
N THR A 439 -49.15 4.69 -16.40
CA THR A 439 -49.72 5.29 -15.19
C THR A 439 -50.17 4.18 -14.26
N THR A 440 -49.53 4.05 -13.09
CA THR A 440 -49.91 3.06 -12.08
C THR A 440 -49.65 3.53 -10.66
N THR A 441 -50.52 3.15 -9.73
CA THR A 441 -50.31 3.32 -8.29
C THR A 441 -49.73 2.06 -7.62
N ALA A 442 -49.59 0.97 -8.38
CA ALA A 442 -49.09 -0.30 -7.87
C ALA A 442 -47.61 -0.20 -7.48
N THR A 443 -47.27 -0.64 -6.26
CA THR A 443 -45.89 -0.79 -5.80
C THR A 443 -45.32 -2.13 -6.24
N LEU A 444 -44.04 -2.15 -6.61
CA LEU A 444 -43.25 -3.33 -6.96
C LEU A 444 -42.88 -4.06 -5.67
N GLN A 445 -43.09 -5.37 -5.62
CA GLN A 445 -42.60 -6.22 -4.54
C GLN A 445 -41.23 -6.76 -4.93
N LEU A 446 -40.23 -6.54 -4.09
CA LEU A 446 -38.90 -7.13 -4.22
C LEU A 446 -38.70 -8.18 -3.12
N THR A 447 -39.53 -9.21 -3.15
CA THR A 447 -39.43 -10.32 -2.18
C THR A 447 -38.34 -11.31 -2.57
N GLU A 448 -38.03 -11.49 -3.84
CA GLU A 448 -36.97 -12.43 -4.24
C GLU A 448 -36.31 -11.93 -5.51
N PHE A 449 -35.09 -11.44 -5.44
CA PHE A 449 -34.38 -11.06 -6.64
C PHE A 449 -33.61 -12.25 -7.22
N LYS A 450 -33.81 -12.57 -8.50
CA LYS A 450 -33.11 -13.64 -9.20
C LYS A 450 -32.50 -13.12 -10.49
N VAL A 451 -31.25 -13.51 -10.71
CA VAL A 451 -30.52 -13.37 -11.97
C VAL A 451 -30.38 -14.75 -12.60
N ASN A 452 -30.88 -14.93 -13.82
CA ASN A 452 -30.62 -16.13 -14.60
C ASN A 452 -29.46 -15.85 -15.56
N PHE A 453 -28.60 -16.85 -15.69
CA PHE A 453 -27.48 -16.81 -16.61
C PHE A 453 -27.69 -17.86 -17.69
N ASP A 454 -27.44 -17.45 -18.92
CA ASP A 454 -27.32 -18.33 -20.06
C ASP A 454 -25.87 -18.28 -20.56
N TYR A 455 -25.45 -19.29 -21.32
CA TYR A 455 -24.09 -19.36 -21.86
C TYR A 455 -23.72 -18.17 -22.76
N ASN A 456 -24.70 -17.57 -23.44
CA ASN A 456 -24.51 -16.43 -24.34
C ASN A 456 -24.73 -15.06 -23.66
N PHE A 457 -24.87 -15.04 -22.32
CA PHE A 457 -25.02 -13.80 -21.53
C PHE A 457 -24.01 -13.75 -20.40
N THR A 458 -23.17 -12.71 -20.45
CA THR A 458 -22.21 -12.41 -19.39
C THR A 458 -22.62 -11.14 -18.67
N LEU A 459 -22.67 -11.17 -17.34
CA LEU A 459 -22.95 -10.00 -16.50
C LEU A 459 -21.69 -9.65 -15.70
N GLY A 460 -21.27 -8.39 -15.74
CA GLY A 460 -20.10 -7.90 -15.02
C GLY A 460 -20.47 -7.24 -13.70
N GLU A 461 -21.46 -6.35 -13.73
CA GLU A 461 -21.89 -5.58 -12.57
C GLU A 461 -23.39 -5.29 -12.65
N LEU A 462 -24.05 -5.28 -11.50
CA LEU A 462 -25.48 -4.99 -11.35
C LEU A 462 -25.71 -4.13 -10.11
N ILE A 463 -26.46 -3.05 -10.29
CA ILE A 463 -26.77 -2.05 -9.27
C ILE A 463 -28.26 -1.73 -9.32
N ILE A 464 -28.94 -1.79 -8.18
CA ILE A 464 -30.38 -1.51 -8.08
C ILE A 464 -30.59 -0.41 -7.05
N TYR A 465 -31.23 0.69 -7.44
CA TYR A 465 -31.56 1.79 -6.54
C TYR A 465 -33.05 1.87 -6.22
N ASP A 466 -33.37 2.21 -4.98
CA ASP A 466 -34.67 2.72 -4.55
C ASP A 466 -34.78 4.23 -4.82
N ALA A 467 -34.64 4.59 -6.10
CA ALA A 467 -34.66 5.97 -6.51
C ALA A 467 -35.14 6.12 -7.96
N LYS A 468 -35.69 7.30 -8.25
CA LYS A 468 -36.06 7.73 -9.60
C LYS A 468 -34.89 8.50 -10.21
N HIS A 469 -33.89 7.80 -10.75
CA HIS A 469 -32.80 8.42 -11.48
C HIS A 469 -33.25 8.70 -12.91
N LEU A 470 -33.64 9.94 -13.22
CA LEU A 470 -33.89 10.35 -14.60
C LEU A 470 -32.60 10.27 -15.42
N SER A 471 -32.67 9.99 -16.73
CA SER A 471 -31.46 9.86 -17.55
C SER A 471 -30.63 11.15 -17.62
N SER A 472 -31.27 12.30 -17.37
CA SER A 472 -30.61 13.60 -17.24
C SER A 472 -30.11 13.92 -15.81
N SER A 473 -30.30 13.04 -14.82
CA SER A 473 -29.86 13.30 -13.44
C SER A 473 -28.34 13.12 -13.32
N ALA A 474 -27.72 13.89 -12.44
CA ALA A 474 -26.26 13.82 -12.22
C ALA A 474 -25.84 12.42 -11.75
N GLU A 475 -26.64 11.77 -10.92
CA GLU A 475 -26.42 10.40 -10.45
C GLU A 475 -26.47 9.40 -11.60
N SER A 476 -27.48 9.49 -12.48
CA SER A 476 -27.60 8.61 -13.64
C SER A 476 -26.41 8.74 -14.57
N ILE A 477 -25.97 9.97 -14.83
CA ILE A 477 -24.81 10.25 -15.69
C ILE A 477 -23.54 9.68 -15.05
N ALA A 478 -23.32 9.94 -13.76
CA ALA A 478 -22.13 9.45 -13.05
C ALA A 478 -22.05 7.92 -13.02
N ILE A 479 -23.15 7.22 -12.71
CA ILE A 479 -23.18 5.74 -12.67
C ILE A 479 -22.96 5.16 -14.06
N THR A 480 -23.61 5.72 -15.08
CA THR A 480 -23.47 5.25 -16.47
C THR A 480 -22.05 5.45 -16.97
N GLN A 481 -21.44 6.61 -16.69
CA GLN A 481 -20.05 6.90 -17.03
C GLN A 481 -19.10 5.95 -16.30
N TYR A 482 -19.30 5.70 -15.01
CA TYR A 482 -18.49 4.75 -14.25
C TYR A 482 -18.54 3.33 -14.86
N LEU A 483 -19.72 2.83 -15.22
CA LEU A 483 -19.84 1.51 -15.86
C LEU A 483 -19.23 1.51 -17.27
N HIS A 484 -19.34 2.62 -18.01
CA HIS A 484 -18.73 2.75 -19.33
C HIS A 484 -17.20 2.76 -19.23
N ASP A 485 -16.62 3.57 -18.34
CA ASP A 485 -15.18 3.64 -18.10
C ASP A 485 -14.60 2.31 -17.59
N LYS A 486 -15.44 1.43 -17.05
CA LYS A 486 -15.04 0.13 -16.53
C LYS A 486 -15.18 -1.02 -17.53
N PHE A 487 -16.22 -1.02 -18.35
CA PHE A 487 -16.52 -2.14 -19.25
C PHE A 487 -16.36 -1.79 -20.74
N GLN A 488 -16.16 -0.52 -21.06
CA GLN A 488 -15.90 0.03 -22.39
C GLN A 488 -14.78 1.11 -22.35
N PRO A 489 -13.57 0.79 -21.85
CA PRO A 489 -12.46 1.73 -21.68
C PRO A 489 -11.74 2.16 -22.97
#